data_AF-A0A101G512-F1
#
_entry.id   AF-A0A101G512-F1
#
_cell.length_a   1.000
_cell.length_b   1.000
_cell.length_c   1.000
_cell.angle_alpha   90.00
_cell.angle_beta   90.00
_cell.angle_gamma   90.00
#
_symmetry.space_group_name_H-M   'P 1'
#
loop_
_entity.id
_entity.type
_entity.pdbx_description
1 polymer ?
#
loop_
_entity_poly.entity_id
_entity_poly.type
_entity_poly.pdbx_seq_one_letter_code
_entity_poly.pdbx_strand_id
1 'polypeptide(L)'
;EQQKGILEAEGIDAVPELSVGDDKALLLSLKETPLPNWKTKRDALQKQFKNAALAAARLLEPKTIEIKLISGTLKTEQDVKEWITRTEKNLLENIKNGPLIVI
;
A
#
# COMPACT_ATOMS: atom_id res chain seq x y z
N GLU A 1 -2.39 1.81 -21.02
CA GLU A 1 -2.25 3.24 -20.62
C GLU A 1 -2.65 3.50 -19.17
N GLN A 2 -3.83 3.06 -18.73
CA GLN A 2 -4.31 3.31 -17.35
C GLN A 2 -3.40 2.75 -16.25
N GLN A 3 -2.85 1.55 -16.42
CA GLN A 3 -1.86 0.97 -15.48
C GLN A 3 -0.62 1.85 -15.33
N LYS A 4 -0.07 2.35 -16.44
CA LYS A 4 1.15 3.18 -16.43
C LYS A 4 0.93 4.46 -15.63
N GLY A 5 -0.20 5.14 -15.85
CA GLY A 5 -0.54 6.34 -15.10
C GLY A 5 -0.71 6.12 -13.59
N ILE A 6 -1.23 4.95 -13.18
CA ILE A 6 -1.33 4.59 -11.75
C ILE A 6 0.05 4.34 -11.14
N LEU A 7 0.93 3.63 -11.84
CA LEU A 7 2.28 3.35 -11.36
C LEU A 7 3.12 4.64 -11.28
N GLU A 8 2.99 5.54 -12.26
CA GLU A 8 3.66 6.84 -12.28
C GLU A 8 3.16 7.74 -11.14
N ALA A 9 1.84 7.78 -10.89
CA ALA A 9 1.25 8.57 -9.82
C ALA A 9 1.74 8.14 -8.42
N GLU A 10 2.00 6.85 -8.23
CA GLU A 10 2.54 6.31 -6.97
C GLU A 10 4.07 6.22 -6.95
N GLY A 11 4.76 6.61 -8.03
CA GLY A 11 6.23 6.61 -8.12
C GLY A 11 6.86 5.21 -8.08
N ILE A 12 6.18 4.23 -8.67
CA ILE A 12 6.59 2.82 -8.74
C ILE A 12 6.60 2.29 -10.19
N ASP A 13 6.66 3.19 -11.17
CA ASP A 13 6.69 2.88 -12.60
C ASP A 13 8.05 2.36 -13.07
N ALA A 14 9.13 2.75 -12.40
CA ALA A 14 10.48 2.34 -12.74
C ALA A 14 11.37 2.16 -11.51
N VAL A 15 12.35 1.27 -11.63
CA VAL A 15 13.45 1.18 -10.67
C VAL A 15 14.48 2.25 -11.07
N PRO A 16 14.85 3.18 -10.17
CA PRO A 16 15.87 4.17 -10.48
C PRO A 16 17.20 3.48 -10.72
N GLU A 17 17.86 3.84 -11.82
CA GLU A 17 19.21 3.38 -12.11
C GLU A 17 20.20 4.00 -11.12
N LEU A 18 21.12 3.19 -10.58
CA LEU A 18 22.13 3.64 -9.64
C LEU A 18 23.51 3.53 -10.25
N SER A 19 24.16 4.68 -10.42
CA SER A 19 25.54 4.74 -10.88
C SER A 19 26.49 4.68 -9.69
N VAL A 20 26.99 3.48 -9.41
CA VAL A 20 27.91 3.19 -8.27
C VAL A 20 29.21 2.52 -8.72
N GLY A 21 29.52 2.57 -10.01
CA GLY A 21 30.69 1.89 -10.61
C GLY A 21 32.05 2.54 -10.29
N ASP A 22 32.05 3.79 -9.83
CA ASP A 22 33.25 4.51 -9.40
C ASP A 22 32.93 5.47 -8.23
N ASP A 23 33.97 5.96 -7.54
CA ASP A 23 33.84 6.80 -6.35
C ASP A 23 33.09 8.12 -6.62
N LYS A 24 33.26 8.73 -7.80
CA LYS A 24 32.58 9.99 -8.15
C LYS A 24 31.10 9.73 -8.38
N ALA A 25 30.78 8.65 -9.11
CA ALA A 25 29.42 8.20 -9.36
C ALA A 25 28.71 7.84 -8.04
N LEU A 26 29.39 7.12 -7.15
CA LEU A 26 28.88 6.79 -5.82
C LEU A 26 28.57 8.04 -4.98
N LEU A 27 29.49 9.01 -4.96
CA LEU A 27 29.29 10.27 -4.23
C LEU A 27 28.12 11.10 -4.80
N LEU A 28 27.93 11.12 -6.13
CA LEU A 28 26.78 11.76 -6.75
C LEU A 28 25.47 11.05 -6.35
N SER A 29 25.43 9.73 -6.44
CA SER A 29 24.27 8.93 -6.03
C SER A 29 23.89 9.16 -4.56
N LEU A 30 24.89 9.27 -3.67
CA LEU A 30 24.66 9.57 -2.24
C LEU A 30 24.21 11.01 -1.98
N LYS A 31 24.61 11.97 -2.81
CA LYS A 31 24.09 13.35 -2.75
C LYS A 31 22.64 13.42 -3.20
N GLU A 32 22.29 12.71 -4.26
CA GLU A 32 20.92 12.66 -4.80
C GLU A 32 19.96 11.92 -3.86
N THR A 33 20.35 10.74 -3.37
CA THR A 33 19.60 10.00 -2.36
C THR A 33 20.54 9.55 -1.23
N PRO A 34 20.57 10.29 -0.11
CA PRO A 34 21.29 9.89 1.09
C PRO A 34 20.80 8.54 1.65
N LEU A 35 21.68 7.79 2.32
CA LEU A 35 21.35 6.48 2.92
C LEU A 35 20.08 6.47 3.82
N PRO A 36 19.80 7.50 4.65
CA PRO A 36 18.54 7.55 5.39
C PRO A 36 17.31 7.62 4.49
N ASN A 37 17.41 8.32 3.36
CA ASN A 37 16.32 8.46 2.40
C ASN A 37 16.05 7.13 1.67
N TRP A 38 17.07 6.28 1.50
CA TRP A 38 16.88 4.91 0.99
C TRP A 38 16.02 4.06 1.93
N LYS A 39 16.20 4.20 3.24
CA LYS A 39 15.33 3.53 4.22
C LYS A 39 13.90 4.03 4.11
N THR A 40 13.69 5.35 4.05
CA THR A 40 12.37 5.95 3.86
C THR A 40 11.71 5.50 2.56
N LYS A 41 12.47 5.46 1.44
CA LYS A 41 11.98 4.96 0.15
C LYS A 41 11.52 3.50 0.27
N ARG A 42 12.34 2.63 0.86
CA ARG A 42 12.01 1.21 1.07
C ARG A 42 10.74 1.04 1.92
N ASP A 43 10.62 1.79 3.00
CA ASP A 43 9.46 1.71 3.90
C ASP A 43 8.18 2.27 3.25
N ALA A 44 8.30 3.21 2.30
CA ALA A 44 7.18 3.76 1.55
C ALA A 44 6.60 2.80 0.50
N LEU A 45 7.41 1.86 -0.04
CA LEU A 45 6.99 0.95 -1.12
C LEU A 45 5.70 0.21 -0.79
N GLN A 46 5.57 -0.31 0.44
CA GLN A 46 4.37 -1.05 0.84
C GLN A 46 3.12 -0.17 0.70
N LYS A 47 3.20 1.10 1.06
CA LYS A 47 2.07 2.04 0.95
C LYS A 47 1.80 2.41 -0.52
N GLN A 48 2.84 2.68 -1.30
CA GLN A 48 2.72 3.02 -2.73
C GLN A 48 2.04 1.91 -3.53
N PHE A 49 2.44 0.65 -3.33
CA PHE A 49 1.78 -0.49 -3.98
C PHE A 49 0.33 -0.69 -3.52
N LYS A 50 0.03 -0.47 -2.24
CA LYS A 50 -1.36 -0.51 -1.73
C LYS A 50 -2.23 0.55 -2.40
N ASN A 51 -1.74 1.79 -2.48
CA ASN A 51 -2.45 2.88 -3.15
C ASN A 51 -2.69 2.59 -4.63
N ALA A 52 -1.68 2.05 -5.33
CA ALA A 52 -1.80 1.68 -6.74
C ALA A 52 -2.88 0.60 -6.96
N ALA A 53 -2.91 -0.42 -6.11
CA ALA A 53 -3.96 -1.46 -6.17
C ALA A 53 -5.35 -0.88 -5.92
N LEU A 54 -5.49 0.02 -4.95
CA LEU A 54 -6.75 0.72 -4.66
C LEU A 54 -7.19 1.61 -5.82
N ALA A 55 -6.28 2.35 -6.43
CA ALA A 55 -6.56 3.19 -7.59
C ALA A 55 -7.02 2.35 -8.79
N ALA A 56 -6.37 1.23 -9.05
CA ALA A 56 -6.78 0.28 -10.09
C ALA A 56 -8.16 -0.31 -9.81
N ALA A 57 -8.46 -0.64 -8.56
CA ALA A 57 -9.74 -1.21 -8.22
C ALA A 57 -10.89 -0.19 -8.28
N ARG A 58 -10.66 1.06 -7.86
CA ARG A 58 -11.61 2.17 -8.06
C ARG A 58 -11.87 2.46 -9.54
N LEU A 59 -10.89 2.23 -10.40
CA LEU A 59 -11.06 2.39 -11.85
C LEU A 59 -11.97 1.31 -12.44
N LEU A 60 -11.84 0.06 -11.96
CA LEU A 60 -12.69 -1.06 -12.37
C LEU A 60 -14.10 -0.94 -11.78
N GLU A 61 -14.18 -0.56 -10.50
CA GLU A 61 -15.42 -0.46 -9.73
C GLU A 61 -15.44 0.87 -8.96
N PRO A 62 -15.99 1.96 -9.53
CA PRO A 62 -15.95 3.30 -8.93
C PRO A 62 -16.65 3.42 -7.56
N LYS A 63 -17.52 2.46 -7.22
CA LYS A 63 -18.24 2.40 -5.94
C LYS A 63 -17.51 1.59 -4.88
N THR A 64 -16.29 1.15 -5.15
CA THR A 64 -15.53 0.35 -4.19
C THR A 64 -15.23 1.16 -2.92
N ILE A 65 -15.59 0.56 -1.79
CA ILE A 65 -15.33 1.11 -0.47
C ILE A 65 -14.13 0.37 0.12
N GLU A 66 -13.11 1.13 0.49
CA GLU A 66 -11.97 0.63 1.24
C GLU A 66 -12.39 0.42 2.69
N ILE A 67 -12.22 -0.80 3.21
CA ILE A 67 -12.47 -1.08 4.61
C ILE A 67 -11.22 -1.66 5.27
N LYS A 68 -10.75 -0.96 6.31
CA LYS A 68 -9.68 -1.45 7.17
C LYS A 68 -10.30 -2.30 8.26
N LEU A 69 -9.87 -3.56 8.36
CA LEU A 69 -10.31 -4.42 9.45
C LEU A 69 -9.89 -3.82 10.80
N ILE A 70 -10.78 -3.90 11.78
CA ILE A 70 -10.53 -3.42 13.13
C ILE A 70 -9.32 -4.20 13.66
N SER A 71 -8.20 -3.54 13.92
CA SER A 71 -7.02 -4.20 14.47
C SER A 71 -7.19 -4.41 15.98
N GLY A 72 -6.62 -5.49 16.54
CA GLY A 72 -6.65 -5.75 17.97
C GLY A 72 -5.67 -6.85 18.40
N THR A 73 -5.22 -6.80 19.65
CA THR A 73 -4.41 -7.86 20.25
C THR A 73 -5.34 -8.95 20.79
N LEU A 74 -5.29 -10.13 20.18
CA LEU A 74 -6.10 -11.29 20.56
C LEU A 74 -5.25 -12.19 21.45
N LYS A 75 -5.65 -12.39 22.71
CA LYS A 75 -4.88 -13.15 23.71
C LYS A 75 -5.50 -14.50 24.01
N THR A 76 -6.79 -14.65 23.77
CA THR A 76 -7.54 -15.88 24.02
C THR A 76 -8.34 -16.31 22.79
N GLU A 77 -8.76 -17.58 22.74
CA GLU A 77 -9.67 -18.06 21.69
C GLU A 77 -11.00 -17.30 21.67
N GLN A 78 -11.47 -16.86 22.83
CA GLN A 78 -12.69 -16.07 22.96
C GLN A 78 -12.52 -14.71 22.29
N ASP A 79 -11.37 -14.04 22.49
CA ASP A 79 -11.06 -12.76 21.84
C ASP A 79 -11.11 -12.89 20.31
N VAL A 80 -10.61 -14.02 19.77
CA VAL A 80 -10.63 -14.30 18.32
C VAL A 80 -12.07 -14.40 17.80
N LYS A 81 -12.93 -15.17 18.48
CA LYS A 81 -14.33 -15.34 18.07
C LYS A 81 -15.11 -14.03 18.12
N GLU A 82 -14.90 -13.23 19.16
CA GLU A 82 -15.52 -11.92 19.31
C GLU A 82 -15.04 -10.95 18.22
N TRP A 83 -13.74 -10.99 17.90
CA TRP A 83 -13.17 -10.19 16.84
C TRP A 83 -13.74 -10.55 15.46
N ILE A 84 -13.86 -11.84 15.14
CA ILE A 84 -14.49 -12.31 13.90
C ILE A 84 -15.94 -11.83 13.83
N THR A 85 -16.73 -12.05 14.89
CA THR A 85 -18.15 -11.68 14.92
C THR A 85 -18.35 -10.17 14.70
N ARG A 86 -17.52 -9.33 15.34
CA ARG A 86 -17.57 -7.88 15.14
C ARG A 86 -17.17 -7.48 13.72
N THR A 87 -16.14 -8.12 13.19
CA THR A 87 -15.63 -7.85 11.84
C THR A 87 -16.65 -8.24 10.78
N GLU A 88 -17.27 -9.42 10.90
CA GLU A 88 -18.36 -9.89 10.03
C GLU A 88 -19.51 -8.88 10.00
N LYS A 89 -20.00 -8.46 11.17
CA LYS A 89 -21.07 -7.46 11.27
C LYS A 89 -20.70 -6.17 10.53
N ASN A 90 -19.47 -5.69 10.71
CA ASN A 90 -18.99 -4.47 10.06
C ASN A 90 -18.89 -4.63 8.53
N LEU A 91 -18.41 -5.76 8.02
CA LEU A 91 -18.36 -6.04 6.59
C LEU A 91 -19.76 -6.11 5.98
N LEU A 92 -20.70 -6.80 6.64
CA LEU A 92 -22.10 -6.92 6.18
C LEU A 92 -22.85 -5.59 6.16
N GLU A 93 -22.50 -4.65 7.05
CA GLU A 93 -23.06 -3.29 7.01
C GLU A 93 -22.49 -2.48 5.84
N ASN A 94 -21.18 -2.57 5.59
CA ASN A 94 -20.51 -1.77 4.57
C ASN A 94 -20.75 -2.27 3.15
N ILE A 95 -20.89 -3.58 2.94
CA ILE A 95 -21.11 -4.17 1.60
C ILE A 95 -22.42 -3.69 0.95
N LYS A 96 -23.38 -3.23 1.76
CA LYS A 96 -24.63 -2.62 1.28
C LYS A 96 -24.39 -1.31 0.51
N ASN A 97 -23.28 -0.63 0.78
CA ASN A 97 -22.92 0.64 0.15
C ASN A 97 -22.10 0.45 -1.13
N GLY A 98 -21.57 -0.76 -1.37
CA GLY A 98 -20.81 -1.09 -2.57
C GLY A 98 -19.84 -2.27 -2.36
N PRO A 99 -19.14 -2.70 -3.43
CA PRO A 99 -18.10 -3.71 -3.36
C PRO A 99 -17.00 -3.31 -2.36
N LEU A 100 -16.56 -4.26 -1.54
CA LEU A 100 -15.55 -4.02 -0.51
C LEU A 100 -14.18 -4.52 -0.93
N ILE A 101 -13.16 -3.73 -0.63
CA ILE A 101 -11.77 -4.19 -0.63
C ILE A 101 -11.25 -4.19 0.79
N VAL A 102 -10.69 -5.33 1.19
CA VAL A 102 -10.08 -5.57 2.49
C VAL A 102 -8.55 -5.47 2.33
N ILE A 103 -7.90 -4.62 3.14
CA ILE A 103 -6.46 -4.23 2.99
C ILE A 103 -5.68 -4.32 4.30
#